data_AF-A0AAN0LCP2-F1
#
_entry.id   AF-A0AAN0LCP2-F1
#
_cell.length_a   1.000
_cell.length_b   1.000
_cell.length_c   1.000
_cell.angle_alpha   90.00
_cell.angle_beta   90.00
_cell.angle_gamma   90.00
#
_symmetry.space_group_name_H-M   'P 1'
#
loop_
_entity.id
_entity.type
_entity.pdbx_description
1 polymer ?
#
loop_
_entity_poly.entity_id
_entity_poly.type
_entity_poly.pdbx_seq_one_letter_code
_entity_poly.pdbx_strand_id
1 'polypeptide(L)'
;MGLNRKIPARDAGTQQVHFIRKTIGVADMGAVVKLGTIPAGALILKALSGVQVNTVFNSATTTVLDIGTSADGDLYGTDLDVKTAAAFVPLDEAVSMVVTSDTELTCQLAETGTAATAGSAVVVIAFLPNN
;
A
#
# COMPACT_ATOMS: atom_id res chain seq x y z
N MET A 1 32.48 0.37 -22.39
CA MET A 1 31.28 -0.47 -22.55
C MET A 1 30.12 0.25 -21.89
N GLY A 2 29.01 0.51 -22.59
CA GLY A 2 27.87 1.20 -21.98
C GLY A 2 26.80 0.20 -21.57
N LEU A 3 26.24 0.41 -20.38
CA LEU A 3 25.10 -0.33 -19.85
C LEU A 3 23.91 -0.28 -20.85
N ASN A 4 23.11 -1.36 -20.92
CA ASN A 4 21.80 -1.45 -21.59
C ASN A 4 21.73 -1.49 -23.13
N ARG A 5 22.71 -2.07 -23.84
CA ARG A 5 22.78 -1.90 -25.31
C ARG A 5 22.08 -2.91 -26.23
N LYS A 6 21.48 -4.00 -25.74
CA LYS A 6 20.73 -4.98 -26.58
C LYS A 6 19.63 -5.76 -25.81
N ILE A 7 18.81 -5.08 -25.02
CA ILE A 7 17.79 -5.75 -24.18
C ILE A 7 16.51 -5.94 -25.00
N PRO A 8 15.98 -7.17 -25.13
CA PRO A 8 14.62 -7.34 -24.64
C PRO A 8 14.34 -8.75 -24.11
N ALA A 9 13.78 -8.85 -22.90
CA ALA A 9 13.04 -10.05 -22.49
C ALA A 9 11.57 -9.71 -22.19
N ARG A 10 11.31 -8.48 -21.78
CA ARG A 10 10.02 -7.81 -21.90
C ARG A 10 10.34 -6.32 -22.18
N ASP A 11 9.53 -5.64 -23.01
CA ASP A 11 9.58 -4.17 -23.19
C ASP A 11 8.18 -3.59 -23.50
N ALA A 12 7.67 -2.66 -22.68
CA ALA A 12 6.42 -1.94 -22.90
C ALA A 12 6.53 -0.73 -23.86
N GLY A 13 7.71 -0.49 -24.43
CA GLY A 13 8.03 0.65 -25.30
C GLY A 13 8.22 1.97 -24.56
N THR A 14 7.95 2.00 -23.25
CA THR A 14 8.16 3.14 -22.35
C THR A 14 8.54 2.65 -20.96
N GLN A 15 9.33 3.44 -20.23
CA GLN A 15 9.61 3.18 -18.81
C GLN A 15 8.44 3.71 -17.98
N GLN A 16 7.75 2.83 -17.26
CA GLN A 16 6.54 3.18 -16.53
C GLN A 16 6.61 2.67 -15.09
N VAL A 17 6.19 3.52 -14.16
CA VAL A 17 5.78 3.12 -12.81
C VAL A 17 4.27 2.96 -12.84
N HIS A 18 3.79 1.77 -12.50
CA HIS A 18 2.36 1.50 -12.36
C HIS A 18 1.95 1.76 -10.92
N PHE A 19 0.67 2.04 -10.69
CA PHE A 19 0.17 2.25 -9.34
C PHE A 19 -1.25 1.71 -9.14
N ILE A 20 -1.49 1.18 -7.95
CA ILE A 20 -2.84 0.97 -7.39
C ILE A 20 -3.13 2.13 -6.44
N ARG A 21 -4.34 2.67 -6.51
CA ARG A 21 -4.79 3.74 -5.61
C ARG A 21 -6.21 3.47 -5.13
N LYS A 22 -6.42 3.48 -3.82
CA LYS A 22 -7.73 3.27 -3.20
C LYS A 22 -7.95 4.27 -2.07
N THR A 23 -9.11 4.92 -2.04
CA THR A 23 -9.51 5.75 -0.89
C THR A 23 -10.23 4.87 0.13
N ILE A 24 -9.89 5.06 1.40
CA ILE A 24 -10.52 4.43 2.56
C ILE A 24 -10.99 5.50 3.55
N GLY A 25 -11.97 5.17 4.38
CA GLY A 25 -12.48 6.07 5.40
C GLY A 25 -13.15 5.33 6.56
N VAL A 26 -13.85 6.08 7.40
CA VAL A 26 -14.51 5.54 8.61
C VAL A 26 -15.50 4.40 8.34
N ALA A 27 -16.08 4.33 7.15
CA ALA A 27 -16.99 3.25 6.75
C ALA A 27 -16.28 1.90 6.55
N ASP A 28 -14.95 1.91 6.36
CA ASP A 28 -14.14 0.72 6.14
C ASP A 28 -13.52 0.18 7.45
N MET A 29 -13.82 0.81 8.60
CA MET A 29 -13.23 0.47 9.89
C MET A 29 -13.50 -0.99 10.26
N GLY A 30 -12.44 -1.74 10.57
CA GLY A 30 -12.50 -3.17 10.90
C GLY A 30 -12.76 -4.10 9.70
N ALA A 31 -12.97 -3.58 8.50
CA ALA A 31 -13.15 -4.39 7.29
C ALA A 31 -11.82 -4.62 6.57
N VAL A 32 -11.64 -5.83 6.03
CA VAL A 32 -10.56 -6.12 5.09
C VAL A 32 -10.95 -5.55 3.72
N VAL A 33 -10.22 -4.52 3.28
CA VAL A 33 -10.45 -3.84 2.01
C VAL A 33 -9.46 -4.36 0.96
N LYS A 34 -9.99 -4.77 -0.19
CA LYS A 34 -9.19 -5.16 -1.36
C LYS A 34 -8.68 -3.92 -2.10
N LEU A 35 -7.36 -3.85 -2.31
CA LEU A 35 -6.70 -2.77 -3.04
C LEU A 35 -6.63 -3.06 -4.54
N GLY A 36 -6.28 -4.31 -4.89
CA GLY A 36 -6.11 -4.80 -6.26
C GLY A 36 -5.05 -5.89 -6.33
N THR A 37 -4.70 -6.33 -7.53
CA THR A 37 -3.73 -7.41 -7.75
C THR A 37 -2.45 -6.88 -8.37
N ILE A 38 -1.30 -7.19 -7.75
CA ILE A 38 0.02 -6.94 -8.31
C ILE A 38 0.45 -8.17 -9.11
N PRO A 39 0.87 -8.02 -10.39
CA PRO A 39 1.24 -9.17 -11.21
C PRO A 39 2.56 -9.80 -10.78
N ALA A 40 2.70 -11.10 -11.05
CA ALA A 40 3.92 -11.86 -10.81
C ALA A 40 5.14 -11.22 -11.50
N GLY A 41 6.26 -11.20 -10.78
CA GLY A 41 7.53 -10.60 -11.18
C GLY A 41 7.63 -9.10 -10.91
N ALA A 42 6.56 -8.41 -10.52
CA ALA A 42 6.63 -6.98 -10.26
C ALA A 42 7.47 -6.65 -9.02
N LEU A 43 8.08 -5.47 -9.02
CA LEU A 43 8.80 -4.90 -7.88
C LEU A 43 8.01 -3.72 -7.29
N ILE A 44 7.54 -3.85 -6.06
CA ILE A 44 6.92 -2.75 -5.31
C ILE A 44 7.99 -1.72 -4.94
N LEU A 45 7.70 -0.44 -5.16
CA LEU A 45 8.56 0.69 -4.82
C LEU A 45 8.19 1.18 -3.42
N LYS A 46 8.85 0.61 -2.39
CA LYS A 46 8.52 0.85 -0.96
C LYS A 46 8.39 2.34 -0.61
N ALA A 47 9.36 3.17 -0.98
CA ALA A 47 9.36 4.60 -0.63
C ALA A 47 8.25 5.42 -1.30
N LEU A 48 7.65 4.90 -2.37
CA LEU A 48 6.52 5.51 -3.08
C LEU A 48 5.18 4.85 -2.74
N SER A 49 5.20 3.87 -1.83
CA SER A 49 4.03 3.07 -1.45
C SER A 49 3.73 3.27 0.04
N GLY A 50 2.46 3.22 0.39
CA GLY A 50 1.98 3.47 1.75
C GLY A 50 0.62 4.14 1.73
N VAL A 51 0.37 5.02 2.69
CA VAL A 51 -0.91 5.71 2.85
C VAL A 51 -0.72 7.22 2.98
N GLN A 52 -1.43 7.98 2.16
CA GLN A 52 -1.59 9.42 2.36
C GLN A 52 -2.83 9.67 3.23
N VAL A 53 -2.64 10.24 4.41
CA VAL A 53 -3.75 10.69 5.27
C VAL A 53 -4.21 12.07 4.79
N ASN A 54 -5.47 12.16 4.36
CA ASN A 54 -6.08 13.43 3.93
C ASN A 54 -6.74 14.15 5.11
N THR A 55 -7.41 13.37 5.96
CA THR A 55 -8.04 13.81 7.20
C THR A 55 -7.75 12.76 8.24
N VAL A 56 -7.11 13.16 9.34
CA VAL A 56 -6.76 12.24 10.43
C VAL A 56 -8.00 11.56 10.98
N PHE A 57 -7.86 10.28 11.31
CA PHE A 57 -8.92 9.54 11.98
C PHE A 57 -9.03 10.02 13.43
N ASN A 58 -10.24 10.34 13.88
CA ASN A 58 -10.47 10.99 15.17
C ASN A 58 -10.97 10.04 16.27
N SER A 59 -10.54 8.77 16.26
CA SER A 59 -10.83 7.85 17.35
C SER A 59 -10.27 8.36 18.68
N ALA A 60 -10.73 7.82 19.80
CA ALA A 60 -10.27 8.28 21.10
C ALA A 60 -8.79 7.96 21.37
N THR A 61 -8.35 6.74 21.07
CA THR A 61 -7.01 6.27 21.43
C THR A 61 -6.12 6.05 20.21
N THR A 62 -6.37 5.01 19.42
CA THR A 62 -5.55 4.69 18.25
C THR A 62 -6.40 4.50 17.00
N THR A 63 -5.85 4.87 15.84
CA THR A 63 -6.30 4.36 14.55
C THR A 63 -5.07 4.07 13.72
N VAL A 64 -4.97 2.84 13.27
CA VAL A 64 -3.82 2.32 12.55
C VAL A 64 -4.30 1.60 11.28
N LEU A 65 -3.41 1.46 10.32
CA LEU A 65 -3.67 0.78 9.05
C LEU A 65 -2.62 -0.31 8.82
N ASP A 66 -3.10 -1.52 8.61
CA ASP A 66 -2.27 -2.63 8.13
C ASP A 66 -2.38 -2.73 6.60
N ILE A 67 -1.27 -3.05 5.94
CA ILE A 67 -1.20 -3.27 4.49
C ILE A 67 -0.43 -4.56 4.23
N GLY A 68 -1.05 -5.46 3.48
CA GLY A 68 -0.49 -6.78 3.24
C GLY A 68 -1.25 -7.55 2.17
N THR A 69 -1.45 -8.82 2.43
CA THR A 69 -2.11 -9.81 1.58
C THR A 69 -3.18 -10.55 2.38
N SER A 70 -3.99 -11.37 1.71
CA SER A 70 -4.98 -12.20 2.40
C SER A 70 -4.37 -13.27 3.31
N ALA A 71 -3.12 -13.67 3.09
CA ALA A 71 -2.42 -14.67 3.90
C ALA A 71 -1.67 -14.03 5.08
N ASP A 72 -1.31 -12.76 4.95
CA ASP A 72 -0.47 -12.02 5.88
C ASP A 72 -0.84 -10.53 5.77
N GLY A 73 -1.68 -10.05 6.70
CA GLY A 73 -2.43 -8.80 6.58
C GLY A 73 -1.59 -7.54 6.75
N ASP A 74 -0.43 -7.66 7.40
CA ASP A 74 0.52 -6.60 7.73
C ASP A 74 1.88 -6.80 7.05
N LEU A 75 2.01 -7.78 6.14
CA LEU A 75 3.25 -8.13 5.42
C LEU A 75 4.09 -6.93 4.94
N TYR A 76 3.44 -5.86 4.47
CA TYR A 76 4.12 -4.68 3.90
C TYR A 76 4.09 -3.45 4.81
N GLY A 77 3.14 -3.36 5.72
CA GLY A 77 3.03 -2.26 6.67
C GLY A 77 2.17 -2.66 7.86
N THR A 78 2.71 -2.45 9.06
CA THR A 78 2.07 -2.85 10.32
C THR A 78 1.77 -1.62 11.15
N ASP A 79 0.55 -1.51 11.66
CA ASP A 79 0.14 -0.45 12.58
C ASP A 79 0.46 0.99 12.07
N LEU A 80 0.33 1.26 10.76
CA LEU A 80 0.67 2.56 10.19
C LEU A 80 -0.24 3.65 10.78
N ASP A 81 0.35 4.66 11.42
CA ASP A 81 -0.41 5.70 12.13
C ASP A 81 -1.15 6.64 11.18
N VAL A 82 -2.48 6.55 11.18
CA VAL A 82 -3.37 7.42 10.39
C VAL A 82 -4.14 8.45 11.25
N LYS A 83 -3.81 8.53 12.54
CA LYS A 83 -4.47 9.36 13.54
C LYS A 83 -3.69 10.63 13.87
N THR A 84 -2.36 10.56 13.92
CA THR A 84 -1.57 11.67 14.46
C THR A 84 -1.42 12.84 13.49
N ALA A 85 -1.19 12.58 12.20
CA ALA A 85 -0.88 13.62 11.23
C ALA A 85 -1.52 13.36 9.86
N ALA A 86 -1.93 14.45 9.19
CA ALA A 86 -2.34 14.43 7.79
C ALA A 86 -1.08 14.43 6.89
N ALA A 87 -0.41 13.29 6.82
CA ALA A 87 0.87 13.11 6.12
C ALA A 87 0.90 11.80 5.33
N PHE A 88 1.93 11.65 4.51
CA PHE A 88 2.24 10.37 3.89
C PHE A 88 3.00 9.49 4.88
N VAL A 89 2.48 8.29 5.10
CA VAL A 89 3.11 7.24 5.92
C VAL A 89 3.55 6.13 4.97
N PRO A 90 4.86 5.94 4.76
CA PRO A 90 5.34 4.90 3.87
C PRO A 90 5.14 3.51 4.47
N LEU A 91 5.14 2.48 3.61
CA LEU A 91 5.33 1.09 4.05
C LEU A 91 6.61 0.98 4.89
N ASP A 92 6.59 0.19 5.96
CA ASP A 92 7.68 0.13 6.94
C ASP A 92 8.30 -1.27 7.10
N GLU A 93 7.65 -2.34 6.64
CA GLU A 93 8.17 -3.70 6.83
C GLU A 93 9.42 -4.07 6.01
N ALA A 94 10.31 -4.84 6.63
CA ALA A 94 11.59 -5.25 6.05
C ALA A 94 11.48 -6.58 5.28
N VAL A 95 10.59 -6.63 4.29
CA VAL A 95 10.31 -7.82 3.48
C VAL A 95 10.75 -7.67 2.02
N SER A 96 10.73 -8.78 1.28
CA SER A 96 10.91 -8.71 -0.18
C SER A 96 9.75 -7.93 -0.81
N MET A 97 10.10 -6.92 -1.62
CA MET A 97 9.15 -6.16 -2.42
C MET A 97 8.92 -6.76 -3.81
N VAL A 98 9.60 -7.87 -4.13
CA VAL A 98 9.36 -8.63 -5.37
C VAL A 98 8.19 -9.59 -5.14
N VAL A 99 7.20 -9.49 -6.03
CA VAL A 99 6.01 -10.33 -6.05
C VAL A 99 6.27 -11.53 -6.96
N THR A 100 6.13 -12.77 -6.46
CA THR A 100 6.51 -13.99 -7.23
C THR A 100 5.34 -14.69 -7.93
N SER A 101 4.12 -14.38 -7.54
CA SER A 101 2.85 -14.82 -8.14
C SER A 101 1.89 -13.64 -8.18
N ASP A 102 0.82 -13.68 -8.99
CA ASP A 102 -0.20 -12.64 -8.93
C ASP A 102 -0.80 -12.55 -7.51
N THR A 103 -0.63 -11.42 -6.85
CA THR A 103 -0.93 -11.27 -5.42
C THR A 103 -1.98 -10.18 -5.22
N GLU A 104 -3.12 -10.54 -4.63
CA GLU A 104 -4.11 -9.57 -4.15
C GLU A 104 -3.59 -8.87 -2.90
N LEU A 105 -3.51 -7.54 -2.95
CA LEU A 105 -3.18 -6.71 -1.82
C LEU A 105 -4.44 -6.28 -1.08
N THR A 106 -4.32 -6.24 0.24
CA THR A 106 -5.38 -5.82 1.15
C THR A 106 -4.87 -4.77 2.11
N CYS A 107 -5.79 -3.98 2.66
CA CYS A 107 -5.52 -3.16 3.83
C CYS A 107 -6.68 -3.26 4.82
N GLN A 108 -6.39 -2.99 6.09
CA GLN A 108 -7.41 -3.01 7.14
C GLN A 108 -7.16 -1.87 8.13
N LEU A 109 -8.19 -1.06 8.37
CA LEU A 109 -8.18 -0.08 9.45
C LEU A 109 -8.57 -0.75 10.76
N ALA A 110 -7.82 -0.46 11.81
CA ALA A 110 -8.15 -0.84 13.18
C ALA A 110 -8.14 0.38 14.09
N GLU A 111 -9.07 0.43 15.04
CA GLU A 111 -9.13 1.49 16.03
C GLU A 111 -9.39 0.93 17.42
N THR A 112 -9.03 1.73 18.42
CA THR A 112 -9.38 1.48 19.82
C THR A 112 -10.08 2.70 20.42
N GLY A 113 -10.82 2.48 21.52
CA GLY A 113 -11.55 3.54 22.21
C GLY A 113 -12.88 3.90 21.53
N THR A 114 -13.33 5.15 21.72
CA THR A 114 -14.52 5.66 21.04
C THR A 114 -14.29 5.71 19.54
N ALA A 115 -15.26 5.21 18.78
CA ALA A 115 -15.18 5.08 17.33
C ALA A 115 -14.96 6.42 16.62
N ALA A 116 -14.14 6.42 15.57
CA ALA A 116 -13.93 7.58 14.73
C ALA A 116 -15.22 7.99 14.01
N THR A 117 -15.46 9.30 13.94
CA THR A 117 -16.57 9.92 13.19
C THR A 117 -16.10 10.68 11.96
N ALA A 118 -14.78 10.89 11.83
CA ALA A 118 -14.12 11.49 10.70
C ALA A 118 -12.78 10.77 10.45
N GLY A 119 -12.36 10.77 9.19
CA GLY A 119 -11.12 10.12 8.76
C GLY A 119 -11.19 9.73 7.30
N SER A 120 -10.13 10.06 6.55
CA SER A 120 -9.99 9.67 5.15
C SER A 120 -8.53 9.57 4.79
N ALA A 121 -8.19 8.48 4.10
CA ALA A 121 -6.86 8.24 3.61
C ALA A 121 -6.88 7.59 2.23
N VAL A 122 -5.74 7.64 1.54
CA VAL A 122 -5.54 7.06 0.23
C VAL A 122 -4.35 6.13 0.29
N VAL A 123 -4.60 4.85 0.13
CA VAL A 123 -3.55 3.85 -0.03
C VAL A 123 -3.03 3.91 -1.46
N VAL A 124 -1.72 3.96 -1.61
CA VAL A 124 -1.01 3.97 -2.89
C VAL A 124 0.04 2.88 -2.88
N ILE A 125 0.02 2.00 -3.88
CA ILE A 125 1.06 1.00 -4.10
C ILE A 125 1.65 1.25 -5.47
N ALA A 126 2.88 1.76 -5.51
CA ALA A 126 3.63 1.98 -6.73
C ALA A 126 4.51 0.75 -7.03
N PHE A 127 4.54 0.30 -8.28
CA PHE A 127 5.30 -0.88 -8.66
C PHE A 127 5.84 -0.79 -10.10
N LEU A 128 6.94 -1.50 -10.33
CA LEU A 128 7.49 -1.75 -11.65
C LEU A 128 6.97 -3.12 -12.11
N PRO A 129 6.12 -3.20 -13.14
CA PRO A 129 5.75 -4.49 -13.71
C PRO A 129 6.98 -5.17 -14.32
N ASN A 130 7.01 -6.50 -14.31
CA ASN A 130 8.00 -7.27 -15.06
C ASN A 130 7.65 -7.19 -16.55
N ASN A 131 8.23 -6.19 -17.20
CA ASN A 131 7.83 -5.65 -18.48
C ASN A 131 9.00 -5.40 -19.38
#